data_AF-A0A443NCC5-F1
#
_entry.id   AF-A0A443NCC5-F1
#
_cell.length_a   1.000
_cell.length_b   1.000
_cell.length_c   1.000
_cell.angle_alpha   90.00
_cell.angle_beta   90.00
_cell.angle_gamma   90.00
#
_symmetry.space_group_name_H-M   'P 1'
#
loop_
_entity.id
_entity.type
_entity.pdbx_description
1 polymer ?
#
loop_
_entity_poly.entity_id
_entity_poly.type
_entity_poly.pdbx_seq_one_letter_code
_entity_poly.pdbx_strand_id
1 'polypeptide(L)'
;MLMGTLAYGIKYTFPEYVCTFLVAGGVLAFALLKTSSKTIRKLAHLNAPLGYGSCFLNLALDGFTNATQDSISLRDIIYDARILRNGHHIQFGLHVCLAAWGVVLRPHARSMWDSGVSQSTPLKGVRQTTSMWDSGVSQVQFCKQHQEVPWDIFLYCLCGAVGQNFIFLTISRFGSLANTTITTTRKFVSIVVSSLLSGNPLSSKQWGCVFMVFSGLSYQIYLKWRKLQEKKKST
;
A
#
# COMPACT_ATOMS: atom_id res chain seq x y z
N MET A 1 10.83 3.83 6.88
CA MET A 1 11.94 4.18 7.80
C MET A 1 12.79 2.97 8.15
N LEU A 2 12.25 1.95 8.84
CA LEU A 2 13.00 0.76 9.25
C LEU A 2 13.79 0.10 8.09
N MET A 3 13.15 -0.19 6.96
CA MET A 3 13.83 -0.79 5.80
C MET A 3 14.93 0.10 5.21
N GLY A 4 14.76 1.42 5.20
CA GLY A 4 15.82 2.33 4.75
C GLY A 4 17.05 2.32 5.68
N THR A 5 16.83 2.15 6.98
CA THR A 5 17.92 2.02 7.96
C THR A 5 18.61 0.66 7.85
N LEU A 6 17.84 -0.44 7.78
CA LEU A 6 18.38 -1.80 7.73
C LEU A 6 19.06 -2.12 6.39
N ALA A 7 18.44 -1.79 5.26
CA ALA A 7 18.96 -2.15 3.94
C ALA A 7 20.02 -1.18 3.41
N TYR A 8 19.95 0.11 3.79
CA TYR A 8 20.78 1.17 3.21
C TYR A 8 21.47 2.07 4.23
N GLY A 9 21.37 1.79 5.54
CA GLY A 9 22.06 2.57 6.57
C GLY A 9 21.55 4.00 6.73
N ILE A 10 20.35 4.33 6.22
CA ILE A 10 19.79 5.69 6.31
C ILE A 10 19.47 6.01 7.78
N LYS A 11 20.09 7.08 8.29
CA LYS A 11 19.83 7.60 9.63
C LYS A 11 18.71 8.62 9.60
N TYR A 12 17.72 8.43 10.45
CA TYR A 12 16.63 9.38 10.65
C TYR A 12 16.82 10.14 11.96
N THR A 13 16.29 11.36 12.01
CA THR A 13 16.34 12.21 13.20
C THR A 13 15.30 11.76 14.22
N PHE A 14 15.55 12.03 15.50
CA PHE A 14 14.60 11.70 16.57
C PHE A 14 13.16 12.23 16.31
N PRO A 15 12.97 13.49 15.86
CA PRO A 15 11.63 13.99 15.51
C PRO A 15 10.91 13.18 14.41
N GLU A 16 11.63 12.61 13.44
CA GLU A 16 11.03 11.78 12.38
C GLU A 16 10.51 10.43 12.91
N TYR A 17 11.19 9.87 13.92
CA TYR A 17 10.71 8.68 14.63
C TYR A 17 9.45 8.97 15.45
N VAL A 18 9.43 10.10 16.17
CA VAL A 18 8.24 10.53 16.93
C VAL A 18 7.04 10.71 16.00
N CYS A 19 7.21 11.37 14.84
CA CYS A 19 6.14 11.50 13.84
C CYS A 19 5.57 10.14 13.43
N THR A 20 6.46 9.20 13.13
CA THR A 20 6.07 7.87 12.64
C THR A 20 5.36 7.06 13.72
N PHE A 21 5.80 7.17 14.97
CA PHE A 21 5.12 6.56 16.11
C PHE A 21 3.72 7.15 16.31
N LEU A 22 3.56 8.48 16.23
CA LEU A 22 2.26 9.14 16.34
C LEU A 22 1.30 8.69 15.24
N VAL A 23 1.77 8.61 13.99
CA VAL A 23 0.96 8.16 12.84
C VAL A 23 0.60 6.67 12.99
N ALA A 24 1.58 5.79 13.20
CA ALA A 24 1.34 4.35 13.30
C ALA A 24 0.46 4.01 14.51
N GLY A 25 0.77 4.58 15.68
CA GLY A 25 0.00 4.41 16.91
C GLY A 25 -1.42 4.96 16.80
N GLY A 26 -1.60 6.14 16.18
CA GLY A 26 -2.91 6.72 15.95
C GLY A 26 -3.78 5.90 15.01
N VAL A 27 -3.22 5.38 13.90
CA VAL A 27 -3.93 4.48 12.98
C VAL A 27 -4.31 3.17 13.67
N LEU A 28 -3.38 2.58 14.44
CA LEU A 28 -3.64 1.36 15.21
C LEU A 28 -4.75 1.57 16.24
N ALA A 29 -4.67 2.62 17.05
CA ALA A 29 -5.69 2.95 18.04
C ALA A 29 -7.06 3.20 17.38
N PHE A 30 -7.10 3.93 16.25
CA PHE A 30 -8.32 4.15 15.49
C PHE A 30 -8.94 2.82 15.01
N ALA A 31 -8.12 1.91 14.48
CA ALA A 31 -8.57 0.60 14.01
C ALA A 31 -9.13 -0.25 15.16
N LEU A 32 -8.47 -0.26 16.32
CA LEU A 32 -8.93 -0.97 17.52
C LEU A 32 -10.26 -0.40 18.04
N LEU A 33 -10.43 0.92 18.04
CA LEU A 33 -11.67 1.57 18.48
C LEU A 33 -12.84 1.35 17.51
N LYS A 34 -12.58 1.16 16.21
CA LYS A 34 -13.61 0.86 15.20
C LYS A 34 -13.94 -0.63 15.12
N THR A 35 -13.14 -1.49 15.74
CA THR A 35 -13.30 -2.93 15.67
C THR A 35 -14.52 -3.38 16.48
N SER A 36 -15.58 -3.79 15.78
CA SER A 36 -16.81 -4.33 16.39
C SER A 36 -16.66 -5.79 16.81
N SER A 37 -17.50 -6.27 17.74
CA SER A 37 -17.52 -7.69 18.15
C SER A 37 -17.76 -8.66 16.96
N LYS A 38 -18.53 -8.24 15.94
CA LYS A 38 -18.70 -9.00 14.68
C LYS A 38 -17.42 -9.02 13.84
N THR A 39 -16.65 -7.93 13.84
CA THR A 39 -15.35 -7.82 13.16
C THR A 39 -14.32 -8.70 13.85
N ILE A 40 -14.24 -8.70 15.19
CA ILE A 40 -13.34 -9.57 15.97
C ILE A 40 -13.58 -11.04 15.65
N ARG A 41 -14.84 -11.49 15.59
CA ARG A 41 -15.17 -12.88 15.23
C ARG A 41 -14.74 -13.27 13.81
N LYS A 42 -14.79 -12.34 12.85
CA LYS A 42 -14.25 -12.55 11.49
C LYS A 42 -12.72 -12.57 11.47
N LEU A 43 -12.09 -11.76 12.32
CA LEU A 43 -10.64 -11.65 12.47
C LEU A 43 -10.01 -12.81 13.27
N ALA A 44 -10.81 -13.58 14.03
CA ALA A 44 -10.37 -14.70 14.86
C ALA A 44 -10.51 -16.07 14.18
N HIS A 45 -10.86 -16.11 12.88
CA HIS A 45 -10.95 -17.36 12.12
C HIS A 45 -9.57 -18.02 11.97
N LEU A 46 -9.52 -19.36 11.86
CA LEU A 46 -8.31 -20.19 11.94
C LEU A 46 -7.18 -19.76 10.96
N ASN A 47 -7.52 -19.10 9.86
CA ASN A 47 -6.57 -18.60 8.84
C ASN A 47 -6.09 -17.15 9.05
N ALA A 48 -6.46 -16.51 10.16
CA ALA A 48 -6.03 -15.15 10.49
C ALA A 48 -4.51 -14.96 10.57
N PRO A 49 -3.71 -15.89 11.14
CA PRO A 49 -2.25 -15.74 11.18
C PRO A 49 -1.62 -15.65 9.78
N LEU A 50 -2.11 -16.44 8.81
CA LEU A 50 -1.64 -16.38 7.43
C LEU A 50 -2.00 -15.05 6.76
N GLY A 51 -3.23 -14.58 6.93
CA GLY A 51 -3.66 -13.28 6.36
C GLY A 51 -2.88 -12.08 6.92
N TYR A 52 -2.69 -12.02 8.24
CA TYR A 52 -1.86 -10.97 8.86
C TYR A 52 -0.39 -11.10 8.48
N GLY A 53 0.14 -12.32 8.42
CA GLY A 53 1.51 -12.59 7.96
C GLY A 53 1.74 -12.10 6.52
N SER A 54 0.81 -12.39 5.61
CA SER A 54 0.86 -11.89 4.23
C SER A 54 0.77 -10.36 4.15
N CYS A 55 -0.08 -9.73 4.96
CA CYS A 55 -0.18 -8.27 5.03
C CYS A 55 1.13 -7.63 5.55
N PHE A 56 1.70 -8.21 6.60
CA PHE A 56 2.99 -7.78 7.15
C PHE A 56 4.11 -7.92 6.11
N LEU A 57 4.20 -9.08 5.44
CA LEU A 57 5.20 -9.31 4.41
C LEU A 57 5.04 -8.33 3.24
N ASN A 58 3.81 -8.10 2.79
CA ASN A 58 3.53 -7.11 1.74
C ASN A 58 4.00 -5.70 2.16
N LEU A 59 3.71 -5.28 3.39
CA LEU A 59 4.16 -3.98 3.90
C LEU A 59 5.69 -3.90 4.03
N ALA A 60 6.34 -5.00 4.42
CA ALA A 60 7.80 -5.08 4.49
C ALA A 60 8.44 -4.97 3.10
N LEU A 61 7.91 -5.68 2.11
CA LEU A 61 8.37 -5.64 0.72
C LEU A 61 8.10 -4.28 0.06
N ASP A 62 6.95 -3.66 0.34
CA ASP A 62 6.66 -2.27 -0.07
C ASP A 62 7.68 -1.30 0.55
N GLY A 63 7.99 -1.46 1.84
CA GLY A 63 9.04 -0.69 2.49
C GLY A 63 10.43 -0.88 1.88
N PHE A 64 10.78 -2.10 1.50
CA PHE A 64 12.06 -2.43 0.86
C PHE A 64 12.16 -1.84 -0.55
N THR A 65 11.17 -2.09 -1.41
CA THR A 65 11.15 -1.61 -2.80
C THR A 65 11.21 -0.08 -2.87
N ASN A 66 10.46 0.63 -2.02
CA ASN A 66 10.51 2.08 -1.92
C ASN A 66 11.91 2.59 -1.51
N ALA A 67 12.58 1.92 -0.56
CA ALA A 67 13.94 2.29 -0.13
C ALA A 67 15.00 1.99 -1.21
N THR A 68 14.83 0.88 -1.94
CA THR A 68 15.69 0.52 -3.07
C THR A 68 15.59 1.55 -4.19
N GLN A 69 14.38 2.01 -4.49
CA GLN A 69 14.17 3.04 -5.51
C GLN A 69 14.81 4.39 -5.12
N ASP A 70 14.79 4.76 -3.84
CA ASP A 70 15.55 5.92 -3.33
C ASP A 70 17.05 5.75 -3.59
N SER A 71 17.61 4.57 -3.30
CA SER A 71 19.03 4.29 -3.50
C SER A 71 19.43 4.33 -4.98
N ILE A 72 18.60 3.80 -5.86
CA ILE A 72 18.81 3.85 -7.31
C ILE A 72 18.77 5.30 -7.82
N SER A 73 17.79 6.09 -7.36
CA SER A 73 17.66 7.49 -7.74
C SER A 73 18.85 8.33 -7.27
N LEU A 74 19.41 8.04 -6.10
CA LEU A 74 20.63 8.69 -5.60
C LEU A 74 21.87 8.32 -6.42
N ARG A 75 22.01 7.04 -6.81
CA ARG A 75 23.13 6.59 -7.65
C ARG A 75 23.10 7.21 -9.04
N ASP A 76 21.91 7.40 -9.62
CA ASP A 76 21.75 8.08 -10.91
C ASP A 76 22.30 9.52 -10.87
N ILE A 77 22.08 10.24 -9.76
CA ILE A 77 22.62 11.59 -9.54
C ILE A 77 24.15 11.57 -9.38
N ILE A 78 24.70 10.60 -8.62
CA ILE A 78 26.13 10.56 -8.27
C ILE A 78 27.02 10.15 -9.46
N TYR A 79 26.58 9.17 -10.25
CA TYR A 79 27.41 8.57 -11.29
C TYR A 79 27.18 9.16 -12.70
N ASP A 80 26.34 10.21 -12.84
CA ASP A 80 25.80 10.73 -14.11
C ASP A 80 25.43 9.59 -15.09
N ALA A 81 24.87 8.51 -14.53
CA ALA A 81 24.60 7.27 -15.24
C ALA A 81 23.32 7.44 -16.06
N ARG A 82 23.42 8.25 -17.13
CA ARG A 82 22.37 8.67 -18.08
C ARG A 82 21.45 7.52 -18.57
N ILE A 83 21.86 6.25 -18.41
CA ILE A 83 21.11 5.01 -18.66
C ILE A 83 19.95 4.76 -17.65
N LEU A 84 20.04 5.17 -16.38
CA LEU A 84 18.98 5.01 -15.37
C LEU A 84 17.87 6.08 -15.47
N ARG A 85 18.10 7.15 -16.26
CA ARG A 85 17.25 8.34 -16.36
C ARG A 85 15.90 8.11 -17.04
N ASN A 86 15.79 7.06 -17.84
CA ASN A 86 14.50 6.62 -18.36
C ASN A 86 13.81 5.79 -17.28
N GLY A 87 13.13 6.45 -16.33
CA GLY A 87 12.32 5.79 -15.30
C GLY A 87 11.33 4.74 -15.85
N HIS A 88 11.03 4.83 -17.14
CA HIS A 88 10.33 3.82 -17.92
C HIS A 88 10.98 2.43 -17.86
N HIS A 89 12.31 2.27 -17.85
CA HIS A 89 12.95 0.95 -17.80
C HIS A 89 12.82 0.26 -16.45
N ILE A 90 12.96 1.02 -15.34
CA ILE A 90 12.77 0.48 -13.98
C ILE A 90 11.32 0.05 -13.81
N GLN A 91 10.39 0.91 -14.24
CA GLN A 91 8.96 0.64 -14.18
C GLN A 91 8.56 -0.54 -15.07
N PHE A 92 9.09 -0.58 -16.30
CA PHE A 92 8.85 -1.68 -17.24
C PHE A 92 9.41 -3.00 -16.69
N GLY A 93 10.64 -2.99 -16.17
CA GLY A 93 11.24 -4.15 -15.51
C GLY A 93 10.41 -4.63 -14.32
N LEU A 94 9.88 -3.72 -13.50
CA LEU A 94 8.97 -4.07 -12.40
C LEU A 94 7.69 -4.74 -12.91
N HIS A 95 7.06 -4.21 -13.96
CA HIS A 95 5.83 -4.79 -14.53
C HIS A 95 6.08 -6.15 -15.20
N VAL A 96 7.23 -6.34 -15.86
CA VAL A 96 7.66 -7.62 -16.41
C VAL A 96 7.91 -8.65 -15.30
N CYS A 97 8.62 -8.26 -14.25
CA CYS A 97 8.85 -9.12 -13.09
C CYS A 97 7.54 -9.47 -12.38
N LEU A 98 6.60 -8.53 -12.23
CA LEU A 98 5.27 -8.79 -11.67
C LEU A 98 4.46 -9.75 -12.55
N ALA A 99 4.50 -9.58 -13.87
CA ALA A 99 3.82 -10.48 -14.81
C ALA A 99 4.41 -11.90 -14.73
N ALA A 100 5.74 -12.03 -14.69
CA ALA A 100 6.42 -13.31 -14.53
C ALA A 100 6.13 -13.96 -13.17
N TRP A 101 6.21 -13.18 -12.09
CA TRP A 101 5.89 -13.60 -10.73
C TRP A 101 4.44 -14.08 -10.61
N GLY A 102 3.51 -13.37 -11.27
CA GLY A 102 2.10 -13.71 -11.38
C GLY A 102 1.82 -14.96 -12.22
N VAL A 103 2.79 -15.49 -12.98
CA VAL A 103 2.71 -16.80 -13.66
C VAL A 103 3.32 -17.90 -12.79
N VAL A 104 4.49 -17.65 -12.22
CA VAL A 104 5.25 -18.63 -11.42
C VAL A 104 4.54 -18.99 -10.10
N LEU A 105 3.96 -18.00 -9.41
CA LEU A 105 3.27 -18.25 -8.14
C LEU A 105 1.82 -18.67 -8.28
N ARG A 106 1.24 -18.78 -9.49
CA ARG A 106 -0.17 -19.21 -9.64
C ARG A 106 -0.50 -20.49 -8.86
N PRO A 107 0.34 -21.55 -8.87
CA PRO A 107 0.05 -22.76 -8.13
C PRO A 107 0.08 -22.55 -6.60
N HIS A 108 1.02 -21.75 -6.11
CA HIS A 108 1.16 -21.44 -4.68
C HIS A 108 0.06 -20.50 -4.17
N ALA A 109 -0.27 -19.48 -4.96
CA ALA A 109 -1.37 -18.57 -4.67
C ALA A 109 -2.72 -19.28 -4.72
N ARG A 110 -2.91 -20.23 -5.65
CA ARG A 110 -4.07 -21.13 -5.68
C ARG A 110 -4.15 -21.97 -4.42
N SER A 111 -3.06 -22.66 -4.06
CA SER A 111 -2.99 -23.48 -2.84
C SER A 111 -3.31 -22.68 -1.57
N MET A 112 -2.75 -21.47 -1.45
CA MET A 112 -3.01 -20.55 -0.33
C MET A 112 -4.47 -20.07 -0.30
N TRP A 113 -5.02 -19.71 -1.47
CA TRP A 113 -6.42 -19.30 -1.61
C TRP A 113 -7.40 -20.42 -1.24
N ASP A 114 -7.17 -21.63 -1.76
CA ASP A 114 -8.03 -22.78 -1.52
C ASP A 114 -7.96 -23.23 -0.05
N SER A 115 -6.78 -23.17 0.56
CA SER A 115 -6.59 -23.40 2.01
C SER A 115 -7.31 -22.33 2.87
N GLY A 116 -7.43 -21.11 2.34
CA GLY A 116 -8.15 -19.99 2.94
C GLY A 116 -9.68 -20.11 2.85
N VAL A 117 -10.19 -20.49 1.67
CA VAL A 117 -11.61 -20.53 1.31
C VAL A 117 -12.31 -21.81 1.78
N SER A 118 -11.61 -22.95 1.86
CA SER A 118 -12.18 -24.25 2.24
C SER A 118 -12.79 -24.28 3.67
N GLN A 119 -12.50 -23.29 4.51
CA GLN A 119 -13.09 -23.15 5.85
C GLN A 119 -14.20 -22.09 5.96
N SER A 120 -14.57 -21.40 4.87
CA SER A 120 -15.73 -20.50 4.87
C SER A 120 -17.00 -21.31 4.58
N THR A 121 -17.85 -21.47 5.59
CA THR A 121 -19.16 -22.13 5.43
C THR A 121 -19.96 -21.37 4.36
N PRO A 122 -20.48 -22.05 3.32
CA PRO A 122 -21.24 -21.37 2.27
C PRO A 122 -22.45 -20.66 2.88
N LEU A 123 -22.63 -19.38 2.59
CA LEU A 123 -23.88 -18.69 2.87
C LEU A 123 -24.98 -19.36 2.04
N LYS A 124 -26.05 -19.85 2.69
CA LYS A 124 -27.20 -20.45 2.01
C LYS A 124 -27.71 -19.49 0.91
N GLY A 125 -27.70 -19.94 -0.34
CA GLY A 125 -28.18 -19.19 -1.50
C GLY A 125 -27.11 -18.43 -2.29
N VAL A 126 -25.85 -18.38 -1.83
CA VAL A 126 -24.73 -17.83 -2.62
C VAL A 126 -24.15 -18.96 -3.48
N ARG A 127 -24.32 -18.86 -4.80
CA ARG A 127 -23.71 -19.78 -5.76
C ARG A 127 -22.19 -19.71 -5.57
N GLN A 128 -21.57 -20.85 -5.27
CA GLN A 128 -20.13 -20.98 -5.10
C GLN A 128 -19.46 -20.42 -6.36
N THR A 129 -18.81 -19.26 -6.22
CA THR A 129 -18.10 -18.63 -7.33
C THR A 129 -17.07 -19.62 -7.85
N THR A 130 -17.15 -19.90 -9.16
CA THR A 130 -16.08 -20.43 -10.00
C THR A 130 -14.73 -20.02 -9.45
N SER A 131 -13.79 -20.98 -9.34
CA SER A 131 -12.52 -20.69 -8.70
C SER A 131 -11.89 -19.48 -9.38
N MET A 132 -11.33 -18.56 -8.59
CA MET A 132 -10.66 -17.35 -9.12
C MET A 132 -9.54 -17.69 -10.15
N TRP A 133 -9.20 -18.98 -10.24
CA TRP A 133 -8.17 -19.58 -11.04
C TRP A 133 -8.69 -20.46 -12.19
N ASP A 134 -9.98 -20.41 -12.51
CA ASP A 134 -10.54 -21.10 -13.68
C ASP A 134 -9.85 -20.62 -14.96
N SER A 135 -9.75 -21.50 -15.96
CA SER A 135 -8.99 -21.25 -17.20
C SER A 135 -9.39 -19.92 -17.85
N GLY A 136 -8.42 -19.18 -18.41
CA GLY A 136 -8.69 -17.86 -19.03
C GLY A 136 -9.82 -17.86 -20.07
N VAL A 137 -10.15 -19.01 -20.66
CA VAL A 137 -11.28 -19.20 -21.57
C VAL A 137 -12.64 -18.98 -20.88
N SER A 138 -12.83 -19.43 -19.63
CA SER A 138 -14.09 -19.20 -18.88
C SER A 138 -14.26 -17.74 -18.49
N GLN A 139 -13.15 -17.05 -18.19
CA GLN A 139 -13.12 -15.62 -17.88
C GLN A 139 -13.47 -14.77 -19.11
N VAL A 140 -12.95 -15.12 -20.29
CA VAL A 140 -13.31 -14.45 -21.55
C VAL A 140 -14.78 -14.65 -21.87
N GLN A 141 -15.33 -15.85 -21.64
CA GLN A 141 -16.75 -16.11 -21.85
C GLN A 141 -17.63 -15.31 -20.88
N PHE A 142 -17.21 -15.15 -19.63
CA PHE A 142 -17.89 -14.29 -18.65
C PHE A 142 -17.90 -12.82 -19.08
N CYS A 143 -16.74 -12.29 -19.52
CA CYS A 143 -16.62 -10.92 -20.05
C CYS A 143 -17.47 -10.70 -21.32
N LYS A 144 -17.72 -11.73 -22.12
CA LYS A 144 -18.64 -11.64 -23.28
C LYS A 144 -20.10 -11.56 -22.84
N GLN A 145 -20.45 -12.18 -21.73
CA GLN A 145 -21.80 -12.17 -21.16
C GLN A 145 -22.10 -10.89 -20.36
N HIS A 146 -21.06 -10.25 -19.81
CA HIS A 146 -21.13 -9.02 -19.01
C HIS A 146 -20.23 -7.94 -19.61
N GLN A 147 -20.77 -7.10 -20.50
CA GLN A 147 -20.00 -6.12 -21.29
C GLN A 147 -19.45 -4.94 -20.46
N GLU A 148 -19.96 -4.74 -19.25
CA GLU A 148 -19.51 -3.74 -18.28
C GLU A 148 -18.15 -4.13 -17.63
N VAL A 149 -17.92 -5.43 -17.41
CA VAL A 149 -16.76 -5.95 -16.68
C VAL A 149 -15.42 -5.66 -17.38
N PRO A 150 -15.28 -5.81 -18.70
CA PRO A 150 -14.06 -5.42 -19.41
C PRO A 150 -13.68 -3.96 -19.22
N TRP A 151 -14.67 -3.07 -19.14
CA TRP A 151 -14.42 -1.64 -18.94
C TRP A 151 -13.94 -1.33 -17.53
N ASP A 152 -14.52 -1.98 -16.52
CA ASP A 152 -14.03 -1.88 -15.14
C ASP A 152 -12.58 -2.40 -15.02
N ILE A 153 -12.26 -3.54 -15.65
CA ILE A 153 -10.90 -4.09 -15.69
C ILE A 153 -9.95 -3.12 -16.40
N PHE A 154 -10.35 -2.59 -17.55
CA PHE A 154 -9.53 -1.65 -18.32
C PHE A 154 -9.23 -0.37 -17.53
N LEU A 155 -10.26 0.25 -16.94
CA LEU A 155 -10.10 1.46 -16.14
C LEU A 155 -9.26 1.19 -14.88
N TYR A 156 -9.46 0.04 -14.23
CA TYR A 156 -8.63 -0.38 -13.10
C TYR A 156 -7.15 -0.50 -13.49
N CYS A 157 -6.85 -1.19 -14.60
CA CYS A 157 -5.48 -1.33 -15.10
C CYS A 157 -4.86 0.00 -15.52
N LEU A 158 -5.62 0.84 -16.22
CA LEU A 158 -5.18 2.17 -16.66
C LEU A 158 -4.86 3.07 -15.46
N CYS A 159 -5.79 3.15 -14.50
CA CYS A 159 -5.61 3.93 -13.27
C CYS A 159 -4.44 3.38 -12.43
N GLY A 160 -4.29 2.06 -12.34
CA GLY A 160 -3.17 1.41 -11.67
C GLY A 160 -1.83 1.77 -12.30
N ALA A 161 -1.72 1.72 -13.64
CA ALA A 161 -0.52 2.08 -14.37
C ALA A 161 -0.16 3.57 -14.18
N VAL A 162 -1.14 4.47 -14.32
CA VAL A 162 -0.94 5.91 -14.08
C VAL A 162 -0.54 6.18 -12.64
N GLY A 163 -1.22 5.57 -11.67
CA GLY A 163 -0.92 5.70 -10.24
C GLY A 163 0.50 5.24 -9.89
N GLN A 164 0.95 4.12 -10.48
CA GLN A 164 2.30 3.62 -10.27
C GLN A 164 3.37 4.55 -10.85
N ASN A 165 3.09 5.28 -11.95
CA ASN A 165 3.99 6.31 -12.47
C ASN A 165 4.10 7.51 -11.53
N PHE A 166 3.00 7.94 -10.91
CA PHE A 166 3.04 9.02 -9.91
C PHE A 166 3.80 8.62 -8.65
N ILE A 167 3.67 7.37 -8.19
CA ILE A 167 4.49 6.84 -7.09
C ILE A 167 5.97 6.92 -7.47
N PHE A 168 6.32 6.45 -8.67
CA PHE A 168 7.69 6.48 -9.14
C PHE A 168 8.25 7.91 -9.13
N LEU A 169 7.54 8.84 -9.76
CA LEU A 169 7.95 10.25 -9.85
C LEU A 169 8.10 10.91 -8.48
N THR A 170 7.19 10.59 -7.55
CA THR A 170 7.22 11.13 -6.19
C THR A 170 8.46 10.66 -5.43
N ILE A 171 8.81 9.38 -5.54
CA ILE A 171 10.01 8.81 -4.91
C ILE A 171 11.26 9.40 -5.54
N SER A 172 11.35 9.45 -6.87
CA SER A 172 12.53 10.01 -7.56
C SER A 172 12.75 11.49 -7.26
N ARG A 173 11.68 12.28 -7.05
CA ARG A 173 11.80 13.72 -6.81
C ARG A 173 11.88 14.11 -5.33
N PHE A 174 11.15 13.40 -4.47
CA PHE A 174 10.99 13.77 -3.07
C PHE A 174 11.45 12.67 -2.10
N GLY A 175 11.75 11.47 -2.57
CA GLY A 175 12.17 10.34 -1.75
C GLY A 175 11.00 9.51 -1.20
N SER A 176 11.31 8.27 -0.84
CA SER A 176 10.38 7.24 -0.33
C SER A 176 9.61 7.67 0.92
N LEU A 177 10.23 8.48 1.78
CA LEU A 177 9.59 9.00 2.97
C LEU A 177 8.42 9.93 2.61
N ALA A 178 8.56 10.80 1.61
CA ALA A 178 7.44 11.64 1.15
C ALA A 178 6.32 10.80 0.55
N ASN A 179 6.66 9.83 -0.29
CA ASN A 179 5.67 8.93 -0.89
C ASN A 179 4.85 8.20 0.19
N THR A 180 5.52 7.73 1.24
CA THR A 180 4.86 7.09 2.40
C THR A 180 3.93 8.07 3.12
N THR A 181 4.38 9.30 3.38
CA THR A 181 3.54 10.33 4.02
C THR A 181 2.30 10.66 3.17
N ILE A 182 2.46 10.87 1.86
CA ILE A 182 1.37 11.22 0.94
C ILE A 182 0.36 10.07 0.85
N THR A 183 0.82 8.84 0.64
CA THR A 183 -0.08 7.68 0.51
C THR A 183 -0.80 7.36 1.82
N THR A 184 -0.14 7.52 2.97
CA THR A 184 -0.76 7.35 4.29
C THR A 184 -1.83 8.41 4.52
N THR A 185 -1.53 9.67 4.19
CA THR A 185 -2.52 10.77 4.26
C THR A 185 -3.74 10.45 3.41
N ARG A 186 -3.53 10.05 2.15
CA ARG A 186 -4.63 9.66 1.24
C ARG A 186 -5.48 8.54 1.82
N LYS A 187 -4.86 7.43 2.25
CA LYS A 187 -5.56 6.28 2.83
C LYS A 187 -6.35 6.69 4.07
N PHE A 188 -5.76 7.51 4.94
CA PHE A 188 -6.40 7.93 6.18
C PHE A 188 -7.56 8.90 5.94
N VAL A 189 -7.40 9.88 5.05
CA VAL A 189 -8.50 10.76 4.62
C VAL A 189 -9.64 9.94 4.03
N SER A 190 -9.37 8.96 3.17
CA SER A 190 -10.41 8.07 2.63
C SER A 190 -11.14 7.30 3.72
N ILE A 191 -10.44 6.82 4.76
CA ILE A 191 -11.06 6.15 5.93
C ILE A 191 -12.00 7.10 6.67
N VAL A 192 -11.58 8.34 6.91
CA VAL A 192 -12.38 9.36 7.61
C VAL A 192 -13.62 9.72 6.78
N VAL A 193 -13.41 10.11 5.51
CA VAL A 193 -14.50 10.49 4.60
C VAL A 193 -15.49 9.35 4.42
N SER A 194 -15.02 8.12 4.20
CA SER A 194 -15.89 6.94 4.09
C SER A 194 -16.71 6.73 5.37
N SER A 195 -16.13 6.92 6.56
CA SER A 195 -16.89 6.81 7.82
C SER A 195 -17.97 7.87 7.95
N LEU A 196 -17.69 9.11 7.54
CA LEU A 196 -18.65 10.21 7.59
C LEU A 196 -19.79 10.00 6.58
N LEU A 197 -19.49 9.56 5.37
CA LEU A 197 -20.49 9.30 4.32
C LEU A 197 -21.34 8.06 4.60
N SER A 198 -20.82 7.06 5.34
CA SER A 198 -21.55 5.82 5.67
C SER A 198 -22.60 5.96 6.78
N GLY A 199 -22.90 7.20 7.23
CA GLY A 199 -23.89 7.46 8.28
C GLY A 199 -23.50 6.95 9.68
N ASN A 200 -22.24 6.54 9.88
CA ASN A 200 -21.70 6.08 11.15
C ASN A 200 -20.65 7.08 11.65
N PRO A 201 -21.07 8.19 12.27
CA PRO A 201 -20.16 9.24 12.70
C PRO A 201 -19.13 8.71 13.69
N LEU A 202 -17.92 9.25 13.59
CA LEU A 202 -16.81 8.85 14.44
C LEU A 202 -17.07 9.27 15.90
N SER A 203 -16.81 8.36 16.84
CA SER A 203 -16.85 8.65 18.28
C SER A 203 -15.78 9.68 18.68
N SER A 204 -15.97 10.37 19.80
CA SER A 204 -15.00 11.36 20.31
C SER A 204 -13.59 10.77 20.51
N LYS A 205 -13.49 9.49 20.91
CA LYS A 205 -12.21 8.79 21.03
C LYS A 205 -11.55 8.56 19.67
N GLN A 206 -12.33 8.22 18.64
CA GLN A 206 -11.82 8.07 17.27
C GLN A 206 -11.36 9.40 16.68
N TRP A 207 -12.05 10.49 16.98
CA TRP A 207 -11.59 11.84 16.62
C TRP A 207 -10.25 12.18 17.29
N GLY A 208 -10.03 11.79 18.55
CA GLY A 208 -8.73 11.90 19.20
C GLY A 208 -7.61 11.20 18.41
N CYS A 209 -7.86 9.99 17.91
CA CYS A 209 -6.92 9.29 17.04
C CYS A 209 -6.70 10.00 15.70
N VAL A 210 -7.76 10.57 15.11
CA VAL A 210 -7.66 11.38 13.88
C VAL A 210 -6.73 12.57 14.10
N PHE A 211 -6.92 13.35 15.18
CA PHE A 211 -6.04 14.46 15.51
C PHE A 211 -4.59 14.01 15.72
N MET A 212 -4.37 12.90 16.43
CA MET A 212 -3.03 12.33 16.63
C MET A 212 -2.33 11.98 15.31
N VAL A 213 -3.02 11.33 14.37
CA VAL A 213 -2.47 10.97 13.05
C VAL A 213 -2.14 12.23 12.23
N PHE A 214 -3.08 13.18 12.13
CA PHE A 214 -2.85 14.42 11.38
C PHE A 214 -1.75 15.28 11.99
N SER A 215 -1.58 15.27 13.31
CA SER A 215 -0.50 15.99 14.00
C SER A 215 0.86 15.38 13.64
N GLY A 216 0.98 14.06 13.66
CA GLY A 216 2.20 13.35 13.23
C GLY A 216 2.55 13.59 11.76
N LEU A 217 1.55 13.54 10.87
CA LEU A 217 1.74 13.83 9.43
C LEU A 217 2.14 15.29 9.19
N SER A 218 1.46 16.23 9.84
CA SER A 218 1.75 17.67 9.70
C SER A 218 3.16 18.00 10.20
N TYR A 219 3.55 17.42 11.34
CA TYR A 219 4.90 17.62 11.87
C TYR A 219 5.98 17.01 10.96
N GLN A 220 5.71 15.84 10.36
CA GLN A 220 6.63 15.22 9.39
C GLN A 220 6.81 16.08 8.13
N ILE A 221 5.72 16.65 7.61
CA ILE A 221 5.76 17.59 6.47
C ILE A 221 6.56 18.84 6.84
N TYR A 222 6.30 19.41 8.02
CA TYR A 222 7.00 20.59 8.51
C TYR A 222 8.52 20.37 8.64
N LEU A 223 8.95 19.26 9.24
CA LEU A 223 10.37 18.91 9.38
C LEU A 223 11.06 18.81 8.02
N LYS A 224 10.38 18.23 7.04
CA LYS A 224 10.91 18.10 5.68
C LYS A 224 11.01 19.45 4.99
N TRP A 225 9.98 20.28 5.09
CA TRP A 225 9.99 21.64 4.56
C TRP A 225 11.13 22.47 5.17
N ARG A 226 11.35 22.37 6.48
CA ARG A 226 12.46 23.05 7.17
C ARG A 226 13.83 22.61 6.63
N LYS A 227 14.08 21.31 6.49
CA LYS A 227 15.33 20.77 5.89
C LYS A 227 15.58 21.30 4.47
N LEU A 228 14.54 21.47 3.67
CA LEU A 228 14.66 22.03 2.32
C LEU A 228 15.04 23.52 2.35
N GLN A 229 14.50 24.29 3.30
CA GLN A 229 14.87 25.70 3.47
C GLN A 229 16.31 25.88 3.96
N GLU A 230 16.75 25.02 4.88
CA GLU A 230 18.15 25.00 5.35
C GLU A 230 19.13 24.77 4.19
N LYS A 231 18.86 23.79 3.31
CA LYS A 231 19.68 23.54 2.11
C LYS A 231 19.71 24.71 1.12
N LYS A 232 18.58 25.40 0.93
CA LYS A 232 18.51 26.58 0.04
C LYS A 232 19.30 27.76 0.58
N LYS A 233 19.44 27.89 1.91
CA LYS A 233 20.24 28.95 2.54
C LYS A 233 21.74 28.66 2.52
N SER A 234 22.12 27.38 2.39
CA SER A 234 23.52 26.94 2.36
C SER A 234 24.09 26.80 0.94
N THR A 235 23.31 27.10 -0.09
CA THR A 235 23.69 27.07 -1.51
C THR A 235 23.69 28.49 -2.03
#